data_AF-A0A355RH41-F1
#
_entry.id   AF-A0A355RH41-F1
#
_cell.length_a   1.000
_cell.length_b   1.000
_cell.length_c   1.000
_cell.angle_alpha   90.00
_cell.angle_beta   90.00
_cell.angle_gamma   90.00
#
_symmetry.space_group_name_H-M   'P 1'
#
loop_
_entity.id
_entity.type
_entity.pdbx_description
1 polymer ?
#
loop_
_entity_poly.entity_id
_entity_poly.type
_entity_poly.pdbx_seq_one_letter_code
_entity_poly.pdbx_strand_id
1 'polypeptide(L)'
;MDKPTMQHIVLSQRPEGPASGNHFRLETKPMPVPAQDDVLVELAYLSVDPYMRGRMDDVRSYAKPVALGSTMVGGAVGRVIASRSAAFETGDYVMGPFGWASHGCCPAPHLRKLDKNIAPI
;
A
#
# COMPACT_ATOMS: atom_id res chain seq x y z
N MET A 1 -26.22 6.81 -4.49
CA MET A 1 -24.84 7.26 -4.76
C MET A 1 -23.93 6.08 -4.52
N ASP A 2 -23.13 5.70 -5.50
CA ASP A 2 -22.19 4.58 -5.35
C ASP A 2 -21.11 4.94 -4.32
N LYS A 3 -20.78 3.98 -3.45
CA LYS A 3 -19.72 4.17 -2.45
C LYS A 3 -18.37 4.31 -3.16
N PRO A 4 -17.48 5.20 -2.71
CA PRO A 4 -16.15 5.32 -3.31
C PRO A 4 -15.39 3.99 -3.19
N THR A 5 -14.60 3.67 -4.21
CA THR A 5 -13.81 2.45 -4.29
C THR A 5 -12.34 2.76 -4.54
N MET A 6 -11.49 1.78 -4.29
CA MET A 6 -10.07 1.82 -4.59
C MET A 6 -9.65 0.55 -5.34
N GLN A 7 -8.52 0.63 -6.04
CA GLN A 7 -7.92 -0.50 -6.73
C GLN A 7 -6.73 -1.03 -5.92
N HIS A 8 -6.51 -2.34 -5.98
CA HIS A 8 -5.33 -2.97 -5.40
C HIS A 8 -4.86 -4.16 -6.24
N ILE A 9 -3.57 -4.47 -6.17
CA ILE A 9 -2.98 -5.63 -6.83
C ILE A 9 -2.81 -6.73 -5.79
N VAL A 10 -3.46 -7.86 -6.00
CA VAL A 10 -3.37 -9.02 -5.12
C VAL A 10 -2.44 -10.09 -5.68
N LEU A 11 -1.84 -10.88 -4.80
CA LEU A 11 -1.18 -12.12 -5.19
C LEU A 11 -2.24 -13.18 -5.52
N SER A 12 -2.39 -13.56 -6.78
CA SER A 12 -3.39 -14.53 -7.22
C SER A 12 -2.88 -15.97 -7.19
N GLN A 13 -1.58 -16.18 -7.43
CA GLN A 13 -0.95 -17.50 -7.55
C GLN A 13 0.51 -17.45 -7.07
N ARG A 14 1.04 -18.61 -6.63
CA ARG A 14 2.44 -18.75 -6.21
C ARG A 14 3.34 -18.97 -7.44
N PRO A 15 4.45 -18.21 -7.61
CA PRO A 15 5.36 -18.41 -8.73
C PRO A 15 6.32 -19.58 -8.51
N GLU A 16 6.35 -20.52 -9.45
CA GLU A 16 7.38 -21.57 -9.56
C GLU A 16 8.53 -21.05 -10.44
N GLY A 17 9.30 -20.07 -9.92
CA GLY A 17 10.38 -19.39 -10.66
C GLY A 17 10.21 -17.87 -10.74
N PRO A 18 10.56 -17.22 -11.86
CA PRO A 18 10.34 -15.78 -12.03
C PRO A 18 8.85 -15.42 -11.92
N ALA A 19 8.56 -14.31 -11.22
CA ALA A 19 7.21 -13.77 -11.21
C ALA A 19 6.87 -13.20 -12.59
N SER A 20 5.63 -13.39 -13.02
CA SER A 20 5.04 -12.84 -14.23
C SER A 20 3.62 -12.35 -13.96
N GLY A 21 3.01 -11.65 -14.92
CA GLY A 21 1.75 -10.95 -14.72
C GLY A 21 0.56 -11.81 -14.27
N ASN A 22 0.54 -13.11 -14.58
CA ASN A 22 -0.54 -14.03 -14.18
C ASN A 22 -0.58 -14.31 -12.66
N HIS A 23 0.52 -14.06 -11.94
CA HIS A 23 0.60 -14.20 -10.48
C HIS A 23 -0.08 -13.05 -9.74
N PHE A 24 -0.54 -12.04 -10.47
CA PHE A 24 -1.19 -10.88 -9.91
C PHE A 24 -2.58 -10.69 -10.51
N ARG A 25 -3.45 -10.01 -9.77
CA ARG A 25 -4.75 -9.58 -10.27
C ARG A 25 -5.07 -8.19 -9.75
N LEU A 26 -5.55 -7.33 -10.64
CA LEU A 26 -6.12 -6.04 -10.27
C LEU A 26 -7.55 -6.27 -9.78
N GLU A 27 -7.85 -5.76 -8.59
CA GLU A 27 -9.18 -5.86 -7.99
C GLU A 27 -9.65 -4.50 -7.48
N THR A 28 -10.97 -4.37 -7.33
CA THR A 28 -11.62 -3.20 -6.75
C THR A 28 -12.20 -3.57 -5.39
N LYS A 29 -12.02 -2.71 -4.39
CA LYS A 29 -12.65 -2.84 -3.07
C LYS A 29 -13.17 -1.50 -2.56
N PRO A 30 -14.04 -1.47 -1.54
CA PRO A 30 -14.51 -0.23 -0.94
C PRO A 30 -13.34 0.63 -0.44
N MET A 31 -13.47 1.96 -0.57
CA MET A 31 -12.50 2.90 0.00
C MET A 31 -12.43 2.73 1.52
N PRO A 32 -11.24 2.58 2.12
CA PRO A 32 -11.12 2.54 3.57
C PRO A 32 -11.51 3.90 4.17
N VAL A 33 -12.14 3.84 5.35
CA VAL A 33 -12.49 5.03 6.14
C VAL A 33 -11.52 5.09 7.32
N PRO A 34 -10.80 6.20 7.53
CA PRO A 34 -9.86 6.29 8.64
C PRO A 34 -10.57 6.16 9.99
N ALA A 35 -10.02 5.32 10.86
CA ALA A 35 -10.37 5.26 12.27
C ALA A 35 -9.66 6.39 13.05
N GLN A 36 -9.84 6.44 14.37
CA GLN A 36 -9.09 7.37 15.21
C GLN A 36 -7.57 7.15 15.02
N ASP A 37 -6.83 8.25 14.85
CA ASP A 37 -5.38 8.27 14.62
C ASP A 37 -4.88 7.63 13.30
N ASP A 38 -5.79 7.27 12.41
CA ASP A 38 -5.47 6.82 11.05
C ASP A 38 -5.45 7.98 10.05
N VAL A 39 -4.72 7.75 8.96
CA VAL A 39 -4.59 8.67 7.83
C VAL A 39 -4.89 7.92 6.53
N LEU A 40 -5.77 8.50 5.71
CA LEU A 40 -6.13 8.02 4.38
C LEU A 40 -5.31 8.76 3.32
N VAL A 41 -4.70 8.00 2.43
CA VAL A 41 -3.71 8.48 1.46
C VAL A 41 -4.07 7.98 0.06
N GLU A 42 -4.05 8.90 -0.91
CA GLU A 42 -4.06 8.60 -2.35
C GLU A 42 -2.62 8.37 -2.82
N LEU A 43 -2.33 7.16 -3.30
CA LEU A 43 -0.97 6.69 -3.59
C LEU A 43 -0.57 7.04 -5.02
N ALA A 44 0.64 7.58 -5.18
CA ALA A 44 1.19 8.00 -6.47
C ALA A 44 2.36 7.12 -6.93
N TYR A 45 3.16 6.60 -5.98
CA TYR A 45 4.33 5.78 -6.27
C TYR A 45 4.33 4.51 -5.44
N LEU A 46 4.75 3.41 -6.06
CA LEU A 46 4.89 2.10 -5.42
C LEU A 46 6.36 1.69 -5.45
N SER A 47 6.88 1.21 -4.33
CA SER A 47 8.18 0.54 -4.27
C SER A 47 8.05 -0.85 -4.88
N VAL A 48 9.07 -1.27 -5.63
CA VAL A 48 9.18 -2.62 -6.18
C VAL A 48 10.57 -3.13 -5.82
N ASP A 49 10.62 -3.99 -4.81
CA ASP A 49 11.88 -4.40 -4.18
C ASP A 49 12.12 -5.91 -4.34
N PRO A 50 13.37 -6.36 -4.50
CA PRO A 50 13.69 -7.79 -4.67
C PRO A 50 13.15 -8.68 -3.53
N TYR A 51 13.07 -8.17 -2.29
CA TYR A 51 12.56 -8.94 -1.15
C TYR A 51 11.12 -9.43 -1.36
N MET A 52 10.33 -8.73 -2.18
CA MET A 52 8.93 -9.05 -2.42
C MET A 52 8.78 -10.44 -3.03
N ARG A 53 9.73 -10.87 -3.88
CA ARG A 53 9.72 -12.21 -4.49
C ARG A 53 9.73 -13.30 -3.42
N GLY A 54 10.57 -13.18 -2.39
CA GLY A 54 10.60 -14.16 -1.29
C GLY A 54 9.34 -14.13 -0.43
N ARG A 55 8.61 -13.00 -0.39
CA ARG A 55 7.31 -12.90 0.28
C ARG A 55 6.18 -13.56 -0.52
N MET A 56 6.39 -13.84 -1.81
CA MET A 56 5.41 -14.57 -2.64
C MET A 56 5.50 -16.08 -2.45
N ASP A 57 6.59 -16.61 -1.89
CA ASP A 57 6.74 -18.04 -1.61
C ASP A 57 6.04 -18.43 -0.31
N ASP A 58 5.44 -19.61 -0.26
CA ASP A 58 4.84 -20.17 0.96
C ASP A 58 5.84 -21.03 1.75
N VAL A 59 7.08 -20.54 1.84
CA VAL A 59 8.17 -21.21 2.54
C VAL A 59 8.43 -20.48 3.86
N ARG A 60 8.71 -21.24 4.91
CA ARG A 60 9.03 -20.67 6.23
C ARG A 60 10.26 -19.77 6.11
N SER A 61 10.06 -18.49 6.36
CA SER A 61 11.09 -17.45 6.32
C SER A 61 10.97 -16.55 7.55
N TYR A 62 11.93 -15.63 7.72
CA TYR A 62 11.92 -14.62 8.77
C TYR A 62 10.74 -13.63 8.63
N ALA A 63 10.16 -13.51 7.43
CA ALA A 63 9.03 -12.64 7.15
C ALA A 63 7.82 -13.44 6.68
N LYS A 64 6.63 -13.07 7.18
CA LYS A 64 5.36 -13.75 6.86
C LYS A 64 5.06 -13.65 5.35
N PRO A 65 4.78 -14.77 4.66
CA PRO A 65 4.36 -14.74 3.26
C PRO A 65 3.13 -13.87 3.02
N VAL A 66 3.02 -13.27 1.84
CA VAL A 66 1.77 -12.66 1.37
C VAL A 66 0.77 -13.79 1.16
N ALA A 67 -0.43 -13.68 1.72
CA ALA A 67 -1.47 -14.68 1.49
C ALA A 67 -2.07 -14.52 0.09
N LEU A 68 -2.51 -15.63 -0.52
CA LEU A 68 -3.25 -15.56 -1.79
C LEU A 68 -4.52 -14.72 -1.62
N GLY A 69 -4.82 -13.88 -2.61
CA GLY A 69 -5.91 -12.90 -2.58
C GLY A 69 -5.63 -11.66 -1.73
N SER A 70 -4.48 -11.55 -1.05
CA SER A 70 -4.10 -10.34 -0.31
C SER A 70 -3.34 -9.36 -1.19
N THR A 71 -3.45 -8.07 -0.87
CA THR A 71 -2.68 -7.00 -1.50
C THR A 71 -1.19 -7.29 -1.40
N MET A 72 -0.45 -7.11 -2.50
CA MET A 72 1.00 -7.22 -2.49
C MET A 72 1.62 -6.19 -1.55
N VAL A 73 2.62 -6.63 -0.78
CA VAL A 73 3.32 -5.78 0.19
C VAL A 73 4.27 -4.82 -0.52
N GLY A 74 4.55 -3.68 0.11
CA GLY A 74 5.50 -2.70 -0.40
C GLY A 74 5.35 -1.35 0.28
N GLY A 75 6.42 -0.56 0.23
CA GLY A 75 6.33 0.87 0.52
C GLY A 75 5.61 1.60 -0.61
N ALA A 76 4.92 2.68 -0.27
CA ALA A 76 4.34 3.59 -1.25
C ALA A 76 4.40 5.03 -0.76
N VAL A 77 4.40 5.96 -1.71
CA VAL A 77 4.32 7.39 -1.47
C VAL A 77 3.00 7.91 -2.01
N GLY A 78 2.37 8.80 -1.25
CA GLY A 78 1.11 9.39 -1.66
C GLY A 78 0.76 10.66 -0.91
N ARG A 79 -0.36 11.25 -1.29
CA ARG A 79 -0.91 12.47 -0.73
C ARG A 79 -2.03 12.14 0.24
N VAL A 80 -1.99 12.73 1.43
CA VAL A 80 -3.05 12.62 2.43
C VAL A 80 -4.32 13.27 1.87
N ILE A 81 -5.42 12.51 1.85
CA ILE A 81 -6.74 13.00 1.41
C ILE A 81 -7.74 13.12 2.57
N ALA A 82 -7.50 12.42 3.68
CA ALA A 82 -8.21 12.60 4.95
C ALA A 82 -7.33 12.13 6.11
N SER A 83 -7.43 12.80 7.26
CA SER A 83 -6.68 12.45 8.47
C SER A 83 -7.58 12.52 9.70
N ARG A 84 -7.43 11.56 10.60
CA ARG A 84 -7.98 11.60 11.97
C ARG A 84 -6.88 11.64 13.03
N SER A 85 -5.66 11.94 12.61
CA SER A 85 -4.50 12.18 13.46
C SER A 85 -4.14 13.67 13.43
N ALA A 86 -3.71 14.20 14.58
CA ALA A 86 -3.17 15.56 14.66
C ALA A 86 -1.79 15.72 13.99
N ALA A 87 -1.12 14.62 13.63
CA ALA A 87 0.23 14.64 13.05
C ALA A 87 0.27 14.93 11.54
N PHE A 88 -0.87 14.81 10.85
CA PHE A 88 -0.95 14.89 9.38
C PHE A 88 -2.18 15.68 8.95
N GLU A 89 -2.00 16.52 7.93
CA GLU A 89 -3.04 17.33 7.32
C GLU A 89 -3.31 16.90 5.87
N THR A 90 -4.52 17.14 5.37
CA THR A 90 -4.84 16.92 3.96
C THR A 90 -3.90 17.71 3.05
N GLY A 91 -3.33 17.06 2.04
CA GLY A 91 -2.35 17.66 1.12
C GLY A 91 -0.88 17.37 1.49
N ASP A 92 -0.62 16.88 2.70
CA ASP A 92 0.68 16.34 3.09
C ASP A 92 1.06 15.15 2.20
N TYR A 93 2.35 14.98 1.95
CA TYR A 93 2.86 13.79 1.27
C TYR A 93 3.57 12.91 2.29
N VAL A 94 3.30 11.61 2.21
CA VAL A 94 3.77 10.64 3.17
C VAL A 94 4.26 9.38 2.48
N MET A 95 5.18 8.70 3.14
CA MET A 95 5.62 7.36 2.81
C MET A 95 5.14 6.39 3.88
N GLY A 96 4.69 5.21 3.48
CA GLY A 96 4.24 4.17 4.40
C GLY A 96 4.08 2.79 3.76
N PRO A 97 3.79 1.75 4.57
CA PRO A 97 3.69 0.37 4.12
C PRO A 97 2.29 0.04 3.55
N PHE A 98 1.86 0.77 2.52
CA PHE A 98 0.50 0.64 1.99
C PHE A 98 0.29 -0.57 1.07
N GLY A 99 1.37 -1.16 0.55
CA GLY A 99 1.31 -2.17 -0.50
C GLY A 99 0.92 -1.59 -1.86
N TRP A 100 0.67 -2.49 -2.81
CA TRP A 100 0.32 -2.12 -4.18
C TRP A 100 -1.17 -1.81 -4.31
N ALA A 101 -1.50 -0.55 -4.07
CA ALA A 101 -2.86 -0.04 -4.08
C ALA A 101 -2.92 1.39 -4.62
N SER A 102 -4.11 1.83 -5.05
CA SER A 102 -4.34 3.25 -5.39
C SER A 102 -4.57 4.12 -4.15
N HIS A 103 -5.04 3.52 -3.05
CA HIS A 103 -5.27 4.20 -1.79
C HIS A 103 -4.87 3.30 -0.62
N GLY A 104 -4.53 3.91 0.51
CA GLY A 104 -4.22 3.18 1.73
C GLY A 104 -4.62 3.97 2.96
N CYS A 105 -5.03 3.25 4.00
CA CYS A 105 -5.31 3.81 5.31
C CYS A 105 -4.32 3.19 6.31
N CYS A 106 -3.63 4.02 7.08
CA CYS A 106 -2.57 3.57 7.96
C CYS A 106 -2.54 4.40 9.25
N PRO A 107 -2.23 3.80 10.41
CA PRO A 107 -1.97 4.53 11.63
C PRO A 107 -0.85 5.55 11.44
N ALA A 108 -1.04 6.76 11.96
CA ALA A 108 -0.08 7.85 11.86
C ALA A 108 1.37 7.46 12.23
N PRO A 109 1.66 6.65 13.28
CA PRO A 109 3.03 6.27 13.63
C PRO A 109 3.78 5.44 12.58
N HIS A 110 3.08 4.82 11.64
CA HIS A 110 3.69 4.06 10.55
C HIS A 110 4.01 4.91 9.32
N LEU A 111 3.68 6.20 9.36
CA LEU A 111 3.85 7.13 8.25
C LEU A 111 5.01 8.07 8.50
N ARG A 112 5.77 8.33 7.44
CA ARG A 112 6.80 9.37 7.42
C ARG A 112 6.35 10.51 6.53
N LYS A 113 6.23 11.72 7.07
CA LYS A 113 6.00 12.93 6.29
C LYS A 113 7.21 13.21 5.39
N LEU A 114 6.94 13.61 4.15
CA LEU A 114 7.94 13.96 3.15
C LEU A 114 7.95 15.47 2.94
N ASP A 115 9.14 16.05 2.88
CA ASP A 115 9.32 17.47 2.61
C ASP A 115 9.53 17.69 1.10
N LYS A 116 8.58 18.39 0.48
CA LYS A 116 8.61 18.72 -0.95
C LYS A 116 9.71 19.71 -1.32
N ASN A 117 10.26 20.43 -0.35
CA ASN A 117 11.34 21.38 -0.59
C ASN A 117 12.70 20.68 -0.77
N ILE A 118 12.82 19.42 -0.33
CA ILE A 118 14.06 18.64 -0.41
C ILE A 118 14.15 17.89 -1.74
N ALA A 119 13.02 17.41 -2.27
CA ALA A 119 12.96 16.73 -3.56
C ALA A 119 11.54 16.83 -4.15
N PRO A 120 11.41 16.86 -5.50
CA PRO A 120 10.11 16.81 -6.15
C PRO A 120 9.39 15.50 -5.86
N ILE A 121 8.06 15.55 -5.86
CA ILE A 121 7.16 14.40 -5.75
C ILE A 121 6.20 14.43 -6.92
#